data_AF-A0A2D8XCD6-F1
#
_entry.id   AF-A0A2D8XCD6-F1
#
_cell.length_a   1.000
_cell.length_b   1.000
_cell.length_c   1.000
_cell.angle_alpha   90.00
_cell.angle_beta   90.00
_cell.angle_gamma   90.00
#
_symmetry.space_group_name_H-M   'P 1'
#
loop_
_entity.id
_entity.type
_entity.pdbx_description
1 polymer ?
#
loop_
_entity_poly.entity_id
_entity_poly.type
_entity_poly.pdbx_seq_one_letter_code
_entity_poly.pdbx_strand_id
1 'polypeptide(L)'
;MSDKIIDGRATFKTMADSSQEEWQLIAANNGEFSRGLPDRVLTHLKLLDGDFGGFAVDRLEHSLQSATLAHRAGKDEEYVVCALLHDIGDTLGTFNHAEIGAAILKPFVSEDNHWMLEHHGIFQGYYFFHHIGLDRDMRDEFRGHQAFEHTA
;
A
#
# COMPACT_ATOMS: atom_id res chain seq x y z
N MET A 1 -11.44 38.86 12.69
CA MET A 1 -11.39 37.42 12.36
C MET A 1 -12.81 36.97 12.09
N SER A 2 -13.05 36.18 11.04
CA SER A 2 -14.38 35.66 10.72
C SER A 2 -14.85 34.72 11.83
N ASP A 3 -16.12 34.80 12.23
CA ASP A 3 -16.72 33.87 13.23
C ASP A 3 -16.75 32.40 12.73
N LYS A 4 -16.39 32.18 11.47
CA LYS A 4 -16.33 30.87 10.82
C LYS A 4 -15.03 30.12 11.09
N ILE A 5 -13.99 30.79 11.58
CA ILE A 5 -12.70 30.16 11.93
C ILE A 5 -12.33 30.54 13.36
N ILE A 6 -12.18 29.53 14.22
CA ILE A 6 -11.77 29.70 15.62
C ILE A 6 -10.57 28.79 15.87
N ASP A 7 -9.47 29.37 16.37
CA ASP A 7 -8.20 28.67 16.66
C ASP A 7 -7.66 27.82 15.50
N GLY A 8 -7.72 28.35 14.27
CA GLY A 8 -7.23 27.64 13.09
C GLY A 8 -8.07 26.43 12.69
N ARG A 9 -9.32 26.35 13.12
CA ARG A 9 -10.27 25.28 12.77
C ARG A 9 -11.54 25.87 12.16
N ALA A 10 -12.08 25.15 11.18
CA ALA A 10 -13.43 25.38 10.68
C ALA A 10 -14.46 25.15 11.80
N THR A 11 -15.55 25.91 11.81
CA THR A 11 -16.57 25.86 12.87
C THR A 11 -17.90 25.27 12.40
N PHE A 12 -18.08 25.04 11.10
CA PHE A 12 -19.28 24.41 10.53
C PHE A 12 -19.64 23.08 11.22
N LYS A 13 -20.93 22.79 11.32
CA LYS A 13 -21.44 21.55 11.95
C LYS A 13 -21.84 20.49 10.94
N THR A 14 -22.20 20.91 9.73
CA THR A 14 -22.49 20.04 8.60
C THR A 14 -21.72 20.54 7.39
N MET A 15 -21.38 19.64 6.45
CA MET A 15 -20.69 20.03 5.22
C MET A 15 -21.51 21.03 4.39
N ALA A 16 -22.85 20.98 4.49
CA ALA A 16 -23.75 21.91 3.80
C ALA A 16 -23.65 23.35 4.34
N ASP A 17 -23.30 23.51 5.62
CA ASP A 17 -23.15 24.82 6.28
C ASP A 17 -21.73 25.40 6.15
N SER A 18 -20.82 24.67 5.51
CA SER A 18 -19.43 25.09 5.34
C SER A 18 -19.30 26.32 4.44
N SER A 19 -18.26 27.11 4.67
CA SER A 19 -17.94 28.27 3.85
C SER A 19 -16.67 28.10 3.05
N GLN A 20 -16.53 28.89 1.97
CA GLN A 20 -15.31 28.91 1.16
C GLN A 20 -14.05 29.24 2.00
N GLU A 21 -14.18 30.14 2.98
CA GLU A 21 -13.09 30.53 3.89
C GLU A 21 -12.60 29.34 4.72
N GLU A 22 -13.51 28.54 5.29
CA GLU A 22 -13.18 27.33 6.03
C GLU A 22 -12.54 26.25 5.14
N TRP A 23 -12.99 26.13 3.89
CA TRP A 23 -12.39 25.21 2.93
C TRP A 23 -10.99 25.63 2.49
N GLN A 24 -10.70 26.94 2.38
CA GLN A 24 -9.35 27.42 2.13
C GLN A 24 -8.40 27.04 3.28
N LEU A 25 -8.86 27.17 4.52
CA LEU A 25 -8.13 26.72 5.71
C LEU A 25 -7.90 25.19 5.67
N ILE A 26 -8.94 24.39 5.40
CA ILE A 26 -8.82 22.92 5.32
C ILE A 26 -7.85 22.50 4.21
N ALA A 27 -7.94 23.13 3.03
CA ALA A 27 -7.04 22.83 1.91
C ALA A 27 -5.57 23.14 2.25
N ALA A 28 -5.31 24.26 2.92
CA ALA A 28 -3.97 24.61 3.39
C ALA A 28 -3.42 23.55 4.38
N ASN A 29 -4.22 23.18 5.39
CA ASN A 29 -3.86 22.13 6.36
C ASN A 29 -3.65 20.77 5.68
N ASN A 30 -4.49 20.41 4.70
CA ASN A 30 -4.33 19.18 3.95
C ASN A 30 -3.02 19.17 3.13
N GLY A 31 -2.62 20.30 2.56
CA GLY A 31 -1.34 20.45 1.86
C GLY A 31 -0.12 20.32 2.78
N GLU A 32 -0.24 20.69 4.05
CA GLU A 32 0.78 20.39 5.07
C GLU A 32 0.76 18.91 5.47
N PHE A 33 -0.42 18.36 5.74
CA PHE A 33 -0.59 16.97 6.13
C PHE A 33 -0.07 15.99 5.07
N SER A 34 -0.38 16.21 3.79
CA SER A 34 0.00 15.33 2.68
C SER A 34 1.51 15.25 2.49
N ARG A 35 2.27 16.32 2.76
CA ARG A 35 3.74 16.32 2.69
C ARG A 35 4.39 15.33 3.66
N GLY A 36 3.76 15.05 4.80
CA GLY A 36 4.23 14.05 5.75
C GLY A 36 3.81 12.61 5.45
N LEU A 37 3.17 12.33 4.30
CA LEU A 37 2.70 10.99 3.96
C LEU A 37 3.83 9.93 3.93
N PRO A 38 5.00 10.17 3.31
CA PRO A 38 6.06 9.17 3.26
C PRO A 38 6.51 8.70 4.66
N ASP A 39 6.69 9.63 5.60
CA ASP A 39 7.10 9.30 6.97
C ASP A 39 6.05 8.46 7.71
N ARG A 40 4.76 8.73 7.47
CA ARG A 40 3.67 7.92 8.03
C ARG A 40 3.65 6.53 7.42
N VAL A 41 3.82 6.40 6.10
CA VAL A 41 3.92 5.09 5.44
C VAL A 41 5.10 4.28 6.00
N LEU A 42 6.27 4.90 6.17
CA LEU A 42 7.43 4.24 6.78
C LEU A 42 7.21 3.87 8.25
N THR A 43 6.46 4.69 8.99
CA THR A 43 6.06 4.37 10.37
C THR A 43 5.17 3.13 10.41
N HIS A 44 4.20 3.03 9.49
CA HIS A 44 3.35 1.85 9.36
C HIS A 44 4.11 0.60 8.90
N LEU A 45 5.03 0.74 7.94
CA LEU A 45 5.90 -0.36 7.51
C LEU A 45 6.69 -0.95 8.69
N LYS A 46 7.18 -0.10 9.60
CA LYS A 46 7.90 -0.55 10.81
C LYS A 46 7.05 -1.31 11.81
N LEU A 47 5.71 -1.29 11.70
CA LEU A 47 4.85 -2.12 12.54
C LEU A 47 4.96 -3.62 12.21
N LEU A 48 5.56 -3.96 11.06
CA LEU A 48 5.87 -5.32 10.66
C LEU A 48 7.07 -5.93 11.41
N ASP A 49 7.84 -5.11 12.14
CA ASP A 49 9.03 -5.52 12.90
C ASP A 49 8.64 -6.50 14.03
N GLY A 50 9.31 -7.65 14.06
CA GLY A 50 9.11 -8.69 15.08
C GLY A 50 7.85 -9.55 14.93
N ASP A 51 6.98 -9.33 13.93
CA ASP A 51 5.91 -10.29 13.59
C ASP A 51 6.42 -11.32 12.57
N PHE A 52 6.58 -12.57 13.02
CA PHE A 52 7.07 -13.66 12.19
C PHE A 52 5.96 -14.39 11.44
N GLY A 53 4.71 -14.40 11.94
CA GLY A 53 3.64 -15.20 11.33
C GLY A 53 3.95 -16.71 11.14
N GLY A 54 5.00 -17.25 11.77
CA GLY A 54 5.51 -18.61 11.55
C GLY A 54 6.58 -18.75 10.45
N PHE A 55 6.97 -17.67 9.78
CA PHE A 55 8.07 -17.63 8.82
C PHE A 55 9.45 -17.57 9.49
N ALA A 56 10.50 -17.77 8.70
CA ALA A 56 11.89 -17.79 9.18
C ALA A 56 12.44 -16.39 9.52
N VAL A 57 11.81 -15.34 9.00
CA VAL A 57 12.13 -13.92 9.22
C VAL A 57 10.84 -13.18 9.52
N ASP A 58 10.92 -12.02 10.15
CA ASP A 58 9.75 -11.18 10.36
C ASP A 58 9.29 -10.50 9.05
N ARG A 59 8.08 -9.95 9.07
CA ARG A 59 7.46 -9.31 7.90
C ARG A 59 8.21 -8.07 7.43
N LEU A 60 8.88 -7.34 8.33
CA LEU A 60 9.70 -6.19 7.96
C LEU A 60 10.96 -6.63 7.24
N GLU A 61 11.65 -7.64 7.76
CA GLU A 61 12.83 -8.23 7.14
C GLU A 61 12.47 -8.82 5.77
N HIS A 62 11.35 -9.54 5.63
CA HIS A 62 10.85 -10.03 4.34
C HIS A 62 10.64 -8.90 3.32
N SER A 63 10.02 -7.80 3.76
CA SER A 63 9.81 -6.61 2.91
C SER A 63 11.14 -5.98 2.46
N LEU A 64 12.11 -5.85 3.38
CA LEU A 64 13.45 -5.34 3.08
C LEU A 64 14.24 -6.28 2.15
N GLN A 65 14.15 -7.59 2.36
CA GLN A 65 14.78 -8.59 1.50
C GLN A 65 14.20 -8.53 0.08
N SER A 66 12.88 -8.47 -0.05
CA SER A 66 12.18 -8.37 -1.34
C SER A 66 12.60 -7.13 -2.12
N ALA A 67 12.62 -5.96 -1.48
CA ALA A 67 13.11 -4.71 -2.08
C ALA A 67 14.59 -4.78 -2.45
N THR A 68 15.42 -5.38 -1.60
CA THR A 68 16.87 -5.54 -1.85
C THR A 68 17.13 -6.45 -3.06
N LEU A 69 16.37 -7.54 -3.19
CA LEU A 69 16.46 -8.45 -4.33
C LEU A 69 16.04 -7.73 -5.63
N ALA A 70 14.93 -6.99 -5.61
CA ALA A 70 14.48 -6.19 -6.74
C ALA A 70 15.55 -5.16 -7.17
N HIS A 71 16.14 -4.44 -6.20
CA HIS A 71 17.18 -3.46 -6.48
C HIS A 71 18.44 -4.11 -7.09
N ARG A 72 18.89 -5.25 -6.53
CA ARG A 72 20.04 -6.00 -7.05
C ARG A 72 19.79 -6.60 -8.43
N ALA A 73 18.52 -6.88 -8.76
CA ALA A 73 18.11 -7.31 -10.09
C ALA A 73 18.04 -6.17 -11.12
N GLY A 74 18.36 -4.93 -10.73
CA GLY A 74 18.35 -3.77 -11.62
C GLY A 74 16.95 -3.28 -11.98
N LYS A 75 15.94 -3.61 -11.16
CA LYS A 75 14.59 -3.05 -11.30
C LYS A 75 14.59 -1.54 -11.01
N ASP A 76 13.62 -0.83 -11.58
CA ASP A 76 13.46 0.60 -11.35
C ASP A 76 12.98 0.91 -9.92
N GLU A 77 13.04 2.20 -9.56
CA GLU A 77 12.69 2.66 -8.22
C GLU A 77 11.23 2.34 -7.87
N GLU A 78 10.31 2.46 -8.83
CA GLU A 78 8.89 2.18 -8.63
C GLU A 78 8.67 0.72 -8.22
N TYR A 79 9.27 -0.22 -8.95
CA TYR A 79 9.18 -1.65 -8.64
C TYR A 79 9.84 -1.99 -7.30
N VAL A 80 10.98 -1.37 -6.98
CA VAL A 80 11.65 -1.55 -5.67
C VAL A 80 10.75 -1.07 -4.53
N VAL A 81 10.07 0.07 -4.68
CA VAL A 81 9.11 0.58 -3.70
C VAL A 81 7.89 -0.32 -3.60
N CYS A 82 7.39 -0.85 -4.71
CA CYS A 82 6.30 -1.85 -4.70
C CYS A 82 6.73 -3.10 -3.90
N ALA A 83 7.92 -3.63 -4.16
CA ALA A 83 8.45 -4.78 -3.42
C ALA A 83 8.64 -4.48 -1.93
N LEU A 84 9.03 -3.25 -1.56
CA LEU A 84 9.17 -2.85 -0.16
C LEU A 84 7.83 -2.77 0.58
N LEU A 85 6.76 -2.40 -0.11
CA LEU A 85 5.47 -2.07 0.50
C LEU A 85 4.36 -3.08 0.18
N HIS A 86 4.64 -4.16 -0.56
CA HIS A 86 3.61 -5.12 -0.99
C HIS A 86 2.80 -5.71 0.18
N ASP A 87 3.46 -5.96 1.32
CA ASP A 87 2.88 -6.56 2.51
C ASP A 87 2.50 -5.56 3.62
N ILE A 88 2.58 -4.25 3.37
CA ILE A 88 2.24 -3.22 4.40
C ILE A 88 0.79 -3.37 4.94
N GLY A 89 -0.09 -3.98 4.14
CA GLY A 89 -1.49 -4.24 4.49
C GLY A 89 -1.70 -5.32 5.55
N ASP A 90 -0.69 -6.14 5.87
CA ASP A 90 -0.84 -7.29 6.78
C ASP A 90 -1.41 -6.92 8.15
N THR A 91 -1.04 -5.74 8.64
CA THR A 91 -1.47 -5.26 9.97
C THR A 91 -2.94 -4.81 10.03
N LEU A 92 -3.57 -4.55 8.88
CA LEU A 92 -4.91 -3.97 8.79
C LEU A 92 -5.92 -4.92 8.11
N GLY A 93 -5.47 -5.75 7.17
CA GLY A 93 -6.33 -6.62 6.37
C GLY A 93 -5.69 -7.96 6.12
N THR A 94 -5.65 -8.83 7.14
CA THR A 94 -5.07 -10.18 7.05
C THR A 94 -5.69 -11.08 5.98
N PHE A 95 -6.84 -10.69 5.40
CA PHE A 95 -7.54 -11.44 4.35
C PHE A 95 -7.44 -10.78 2.97
N ASN A 96 -6.94 -9.55 2.89
CA ASN A 96 -6.88 -8.76 1.66
C ASN A 96 -5.71 -7.75 1.69
N HIS A 97 -4.57 -8.15 2.27
CA HIS A 97 -3.44 -7.26 2.54
C HIS A 97 -2.88 -6.66 1.25
N ALA A 98 -2.88 -7.45 0.17
CA ALA A 98 -2.48 -7.03 -1.17
C ALA A 98 -3.31 -5.84 -1.69
N GLU A 99 -4.63 -5.86 -1.50
CA GLU A 99 -5.51 -4.76 -1.91
C GLU A 99 -5.19 -3.48 -1.14
N ILE A 100 -4.83 -3.59 0.14
CA ILE A 100 -4.47 -2.43 0.97
C ILE A 100 -3.17 -1.81 0.47
N GLY A 101 -2.13 -2.62 0.21
CA GLY A 101 -0.86 -2.16 -0.36
C GLY A 101 -1.07 -1.49 -1.73
N ALA A 102 -1.86 -2.12 -2.60
CA ALA A 102 -2.21 -1.58 -3.91
C ALA A 102 -2.96 -0.24 -3.80
N ALA A 103 -3.94 -0.12 -2.89
CA ALA A 103 -4.70 1.11 -2.68
C ALA A 103 -3.83 2.28 -2.19
N ILE A 104 -2.84 2.02 -1.33
CA ILE A 104 -1.88 3.02 -0.87
C ILE A 104 -1.02 3.54 -2.03
N LEU A 105 -0.56 2.63 -2.90
CA LEU A 105 0.38 2.96 -3.97
C LEU A 105 -0.25 3.39 -5.29
N LYS A 106 -1.55 3.13 -5.50
CA LYS A 106 -2.30 3.46 -6.71
C LYS A 106 -2.07 4.86 -7.29
N PRO A 107 -1.96 5.94 -6.49
CA PRO A 107 -1.72 7.28 -7.04
C PRO A 107 -0.32 7.52 -7.60
N PHE A 108 0.63 6.61 -7.35
CA PHE A 108 2.07 6.84 -7.52
C PHE A 108 2.76 5.84 -8.46
N VAL A 109 2.09 4.75 -8.82
CA VAL A 109 2.69 3.64 -9.59
C VAL A 109 1.94 3.42 -10.90
N SER A 110 2.63 2.81 -11.87
CA SER A 110 2.07 2.37 -13.15
C SER A 110 0.96 1.32 -12.97
N GLU A 111 0.10 1.20 -13.99
CA GLU A 111 -1.00 0.23 -13.98
C GLU A 111 -0.51 -1.22 -13.80
N ASP A 112 0.61 -1.58 -14.42
CA ASP A 112 1.18 -2.92 -14.31
C ASP A 112 1.72 -3.21 -12.90
N ASN A 113 2.38 -2.23 -12.24
CA ASN A 113 2.83 -2.38 -10.86
C ASN A 113 1.67 -2.36 -9.84
N HIS A 114 0.64 -1.55 -10.09
CA HIS A 114 -0.59 -1.59 -9.29
C HIS A 114 -1.26 -2.97 -9.40
N TRP A 115 -1.37 -3.51 -10.61
CA TRP A 115 -1.96 -4.83 -10.84
C TRP A 115 -1.15 -5.94 -10.17
N MET A 116 0.18 -5.91 -10.31
CA MET A 116 1.08 -6.82 -9.63
C MET A 116 0.90 -6.75 -8.10
N LEU A 117 0.86 -5.55 -7.50
CA LEU A 117 0.64 -5.38 -6.07
C LEU A 117 -0.69 -5.98 -5.60
N GLU A 118 -1.76 -5.77 -6.35
CA GLU A 118 -3.10 -6.27 -6.00
C GLU A 118 -3.19 -7.80 -6.08
N HIS A 119 -2.47 -8.43 -7.03
CA HIS A 119 -2.58 -9.86 -7.32
C HIS A 119 -1.42 -10.70 -6.77
N HIS A 120 -0.40 -10.08 -6.17
CA HIS A 120 0.85 -10.76 -5.80
C HIS A 120 0.60 -12.00 -4.91
N GLY A 121 -0.39 -11.96 -4.01
CA GLY A 121 -0.70 -13.08 -3.12
C GLY A 121 -1.16 -14.34 -3.86
N ILE A 122 -1.96 -14.18 -4.92
CA ILE A 122 -2.40 -15.32 -5.76
C ILE A 122 -1.22 -15.87 -6.57
N PHE A 123 -0.37 -14.99 -7.10
CA PHE A 123 0.82 -15.39 -7.86
C PHE A 123 1.88 -16.08 -6.99
N GLN A 124 2.12 -15.57 -5.79
CA GLN A 124 2.95 -16.22 -4.77
C GLN A 124 2.39 -17.59 -4.37
N GLY A 125 1.06 -17.72 -4.36
CA GLY A 125 0.34 -18.97 -4.11
C GLY A 125 0.81 -20.15 -4.95
N TYR A 126 1.35 -19.92 -6.14
CA TYR A 126 1.97 -20.96 -6.98
C TYR A 126 3.01 -21.81 -6.24
N TYR A 127 3.71 -21.22 -5.28
CA TYR A 127 4.76 -21.87 -4.52
C TYR A 127 4.26 -22.61 -3.27
N PHE A 128 3.06 -22.32 -2.74
CA PHE A 128 2.63 -22.89 -1.45
C PHE A 128 1.14 -23.28 -1.31
N PHE A 129 0.23 -22.84 -2.18
CA PHE A 129 -1.20 -23.14 -2.06
C PHE A 129 -1.49 -24.65 -1.98
N HIS A 130 -0.77 -25.47 -2.75
CA HIS A 130 -0.87 -26.93 -2.70
C HIS A 130 -0.47 -27.55 -1.34
N HIS A 131 0.30 -26.86 -0.49
CA HIS A 131 0.61 -27.30 0.87
C HIS A 131 -0.51 -27.02 1.86
N ILE A 132 -1.44 -26.13 1.52
CA ILE A 132 -2.58 -25.73 2.37
C ILE A 132 -3.94 -26.14 1.77
N GLY A 133 -3.93 -27.02 0.76
CA GLY A 133 -5.14 -27.56 0.13
C GLY A 133 -5.82 -26.63 -0.88
N LEU A 134 -5.13 -25.60 -1.34
CA LEU A 134 -5.59 -24.68 -2.39
C LEU A 134 -4.94 -25.03 -3.74
N ASP A 135 -5.53 -24.52 -4.83
CA ASP A 135 -5.01 -24.71 -6.17
C ASP A 135 -3.78 -23.83 -6.42
N ARG A 136 -2.63 -24.45 -6.69
CA ARG A 136 -1.39 -23.72 -7.01
C ARG A 136 -1.47 -22.96 -8.33
N ASP A 137 -2.30 -23.41 -9.26
CA ASP A 137 -2.42 -22.81 -10.58
C ASP A 137 -3.53 -21.74 -10.62
N MET A 138 -4.06 -21.31 -9.46
CA MET A 138 -5.09 -20.27 -9.36
C MET A 138 -4.71 -18.96 -10.09
N ARG A 139 -3.42 -18.65 -10.19
CA ARG A 139 -2.95 -17.50 -10.99
C ARG A 139 -3.35 -17.59 -12.47
N ASP A 140 -3.55 -18.79 -13.02
CA ASP A 140 -3.88 -19.00 -14.44
C ASP A 140 -5.27 -18.48 -14.81
N GLU A 141 -6.13 -18.17 -13.84
CA GLU A 141 -7.37 -17.40 -14.06
C GLU A 141 -7.10 -16.03 -14.70
N PHE A 142 -5.89 -15.48 -14.49
CA PHE A 142 -5.45 -14.20 -15.05
C PHE A 142 -4.63 -14.35 -16.35
N ARG A 143 -4.48 -15.57 -16.88
CA ARG A 143 -3.67 -15.82 -18.08
C ARG A 143 -4.22 -15.03 -19.26
N GLY A 144 -3.33 -14.29 -19.94
CA GLY A 144 -3.68 -13.40 -21.05
C GLY A 144 -3.85 -11.93 -20.66
N HIS A 145 -3.85 -11.60 -19.37
CA HIS A 145 -3.72 -10.22 -18.91
C HIS A 145 -2.31 -9.67 -19.22
N GLN A 146 -2.20 -8.39 -19.58
CA GLN A 146 -0.91 -7.79 -19.98
C GLN A 146 0.16 -7.86 -18.87
N ALA A 147 -0.28 -7.73 -17.61
CA ALA A 147 0.60 -7.75 -16.45
C ALA A 147 0.85 -9.14 -15.86
N PHE A 148 0.34 -10.22 -16.51
CA PHE A 148 0.51 -11.59 -16.02
C PHE A 148 1.99 -11.95 -15.90
N GLU A 149 2.76 -11.83 -16.98
CA GLU A 149 4.19 -12.16 -17.02
C GLU A 149 5.03 -11.20 -16.17
N HIS A 150 4.57 -9.97 -15.97
CA HIS A 150 5.22 -9.01 -15.07
C HIS A 150 5.12 -9.43 -13.59
N THR A 151 4.07 -10.18 -13.25
CA THR A 151 3.77 -10.63 -11.88
C THR A 151 4.23 -12.06 -11.59
N ALA A 152 4.50 -12.86 -12.63
CA ALA A 152 4.75 -14.31 -12.57
C ALA A 152 6.14 -14.76 -12.12
#